data_AF-A0A955BHA2-F1
#
_entry.id   AF-A0A955BHA2-F1
#
_cell.length_a   1.000
_cell.length_b   1.000
_cell.length_c   1.000
_cell.angle_alpha   90.00
_cell.angle_beta   90.00
_cell.angle_gamma   90.00
#
_symmetry.space_group_name_H-M   'P 1'
#
loop_
_entity.id
_entity.type
_entity.pdbx_description
1 polymer ?
#
loop_
_entity_poly.entity_id
_entity_poly.type
_entity_poly.pdbx_seq_one_letter_code
_entity_poly.pdbx_strand_id
1 'polypeptide(L)'
;RQTISTLPDGFDGSNYTAEIRVHPNGKFVYGSNRGHNSLAIFAIDLDTGKLTAIGHQATGGKTPRNFNIEPSGRYLLAANQDSGNIVAFAIDGEKGTLTETSRIEVAKPVCLRFAK
;
A
#
# COMPACT_ATOMS: atom_id res chain seq x y z
N ARG A 1 -16.03 10.08 -13.39
CA ARG A 1 -14.61 9.70 -13.64
C ARG A 1 -13.73 10.65 -12.86
N GLN A 2 -12.72 10.15 -12.13
CA GLN A 2 -11.75 10.97 -11.38
C GLN A 2 -10.32 10.53 -11.73
N THR A 3 -9.36 11.42 -11.56
CA THR A 3 -7.93 11.14 -11.72
C THR A 3 -7.20 11.83 -10.57
N ILE A 4 -6.53 11.04 -9.74
CA ILE A 4 -5.86 11.50 -8.53
C ILE A 4 -4.45 10.91 -8.55
N SER A 5 -3.45 11.74 -8.24
CA SER A 5 -2.07 11.29 -8.15
C SER A 5 -1.90 10.30 -6.99
N THR A 6 -1.07 9.27 -7.18
CA THR A 6 -0.58 8.41 -6.09
C THR A 6 0.68 8.97 -5.45
N LEU A 7 1.22 10.07 -5.95
CA LEU A 7 2.44 10.72 -5.47
C LEU A 7 2.11 11.96 -4.65
N PRO A 8 2.93 12.30 -3.65
CA PRO A 8 2.81 13.59 -2.98
C PRO A 8 3.13 14.73 -3.96
N ASP A 9 2.61 15.91 -3.67
CA ASP A 9 2.85 17.11 -4.47
C ASP A 9 4.36 17.43 -4.52
N GLY A 10 4.85 17.78 -5.70
CA GLY A 10 6.25 18.15 -5.91
C GLY A 10 7.23 16.98 -6.05
N PHE A 11 6.78 15.71 -6.00
CA PHE A 11 7.66 14.60 -6.33
C PHE A 11 8.08 14.63 -7.81
N ASP A 12 9.38 14.74 -8.07
CA ASP A 12 9.99 14.90 -9.40
C ASP A 12 10.84 13.68 -9.84
N GLY A 13 10.91 12.65 -9.00
CA GLY A 13 11.61 11.41 -9.30
C GLY A 13 10.88 10.51 -10.30
N SER A 14 11.58 9.48 -10.78
CA SER A 14 10.94 8.40 -11.54
C SER A 14 10.04 7.57 -10.63
N ASN A 15 8.81 7.28 -11.07
CA ASN A 15 7.89 6.43 -10.33
C ASN A 15 7.05 5.56 -11.27
N TYR A 16 6.80 4.33 -10.84
CA TYR A 16 5.93 3.38 -11.51
C TYR A 16 4.98 2.73 -10.51
N THR A 17 3.69 2.80 -10.76
CA THR A 17 2.71 2.06 -9.96
C THR A 17 2.84 0.54 -10.19
N ALA A 18 2.29 -0.26 -9.28
CA ALA A 18 2.24 -1.73 -9.45
C ALA A 18 0.95 -2.36 -8.90
N GLU A 19 0.78 -2.41 -7.58
CA GLU A 19 -0.32 -3.15 -6.94
C GLU A 19 -1.38 -2.19 -6.40
N ILE A 20 -2.64 -2.66 -6.39
CA ILE A 20 -3.78 -1.95 -5.81
C ILE A 20 -4.67 -2.93 -5.03
N ARG A 21 -5.10 -2.53 -3.83
CA ARG A 21 -5.99 -3.34 -2.99
C ARG A 21 -7.00 -2.45 -2.27
N VAL A 22 -8.24 -2.91 -2.24
CA VAL A 22 -9.29 -2.35 -1.39
C VAL A 22 -9.27 -3.10 -0.07
N HIS A 23 -9.38 -2.37 1.04
CA HIS A 23 -9.51 -2.97 2.36
C HIS A 23 -10.83 -3.78 2.44
N PRO A 24 -10.88 -4.92 3.16
CA PRO A 24 -12.09 -5.74 3.26
C PRO A 24 -13.36 -5.02 3.76
N ASN A 25 -13.21 -3.94 4.54
CA ASN A 25 -14.35 -3.12 4.98
C ASN A 25 -14.88 -2.13 3.91
N GLY A 26 -14.24 -2.05 2.75
CA GLY A 26 -14.62 -1.18 1.64
C GLY A 26 -14.35 0.32 1.83
N LYS A 27 -13.79 0.76 2.98
CA LYS A 27 -13.58 2.17 3.30
C LYS A 27 -12.28 2.76 2.72
N PHE A 28 -11.31 1.93 2.35
CA PHE A 28 -9.98 2.38 1.92
C PHE A 28 -9.46 1.61 0.71
N VAL A 29 -8.70 2.29 -0.14
CA VAL A 29 -7.88 1.69 -1.18
C VAL A 29 -6.43 2.13 -1.04
N TYR A 30 -5.52 1.18 -1.26
CA TYR A 30 -4.08 1.39 -1.20
C TYR A 30 -3.48 1.14 -2.58
N GLY A 31 -2.47 1.90 -2.97
CA GLY A 31 -1.74 1.72 -4.23
C GLY A 31 -0.23 1.85 -4.04
N SER A 32 0.57 0.96 -4.63
CA SER A 32 2.04 1.01 -4.46
C SER A 32 2.74 1.87 -5.49
N ASN A 33 3.80 2.56 -5.05
CA ASN A 33 4.67 3.43 -5.83
C ASN A 33 6.11 2.91 -5.82
N ARG A 34 6.62 2.45 -6.97
CA ARG A 34 8.03 2.03 -7.15
C ARG A 34 8.84 3.22 -7.62
N GLY A 35 9.73 3.73 -6.77
CA GLY A 35 10.40 5.01 -6.97
C GLY A 35 10.23 5.87 -5.71
N HIS A 36 9.01 6.32 -5.46
CA HIS A 36 8.67 6.99 -4.18
C HIS A 36 8.68 6.01 -2.98
N ASN A 37 8.65 4.69 -3.24
CA ASN A 37 8.78 3.62 -2.23
C ASN A 37 7.76 3.72 -1.09
N SER A 38 6.50 3.90 -1.48
CA SER A 38 5.37 4.08 -0.57
C SER A 38 4.12 3.37 -1.04
N LEU A 39 3.16 3.24 -0.13
CA LEU A 39 1.75 3.00 -0.43
C LEU A 39 1.01 4.34 -0.35
N ALA A 40 0.37 4.75 -1.43
CA ALA A 40 -0.64 5.80 -1.41
C ALA A 40 -1.91 5.26 -0.76
N ILE A 41 -2.57 6.09 0.05
CA ILE A 41 -3.76 5.73 0.82
C ILE A 41 -4.90 6.65 0.42
N PHE A 42 -6.03 6.07 0.05
CA PHE A 42 -7.25 6.83 -0.26
C PHE A 42 -8.43 6.32 0.54
N ALA A 43 -9.24 7.24 1.08
CA ALA A 43 -10.55 6.95 1.62
C ALA A 43 -11.57 6.86 0.47
N ILE A 44 -12.53 5.95 0.62
CA ILE A 44 -13.64 5.73 -0.32
C ILE A 44 -14.90 6.37 0.27
N ASP A 45 -15.50 7.28 -0.49
CA ASP A 45 -16.87 7.73 -0.24
C ASP A 45 -17.83 6.59 -0.61
N LEU A 46 -18.57 6.06 0.37
CA LEU A 46 -19.35 4.83 0.19
C LEU A 46 -20.61 5.02 -0.67
N ASP A 47 -21.12 6.24 -0.79
CA ASP A 47 -22.31 6.54 -1.57
C ASP A 47 -21.98 6.75 -3.06
N THR A 48 -20.81 7.34 -3.34
CA THR A 48 -20.43 7.77 -4.69
C THR A 48 -19.26 6.99 -5.28
N GLY A 49 -18.51 6.25 -4.47
CA GLY A 49 -17.27 5.55 -4.87
C GLY A 49 -16.11 6.50 -5.18
N LYS A 50 -16.23 7.80 -4.89
CA LYS A 50 -15.16 8.77 -5.08
C LYS A 50 -14.04 8.53 -4.07
N LEU A 51 -12.83 8.92 -4.44
CA LEU A 51 -11.63 8.72 -3.64
C LEU A 51 -11.12 10.06 -3.12
N THR A 52 -10.66 10.06 -1.88
CA THR A 52 -9.94 11.19 -1.26
C THR A 52 -8.56 10.70 -0.83
N ALA A 53 -7.49 11.34 -1.29
CA ALA A 53 -6.15 11.02 -0.82
C ALA A 53 -6.01 11.41 0.65
N ILE A 54 -5.58 10.46 1.50
CA ILE A 54 -5.43 10.69 2.94
C ILE A 54 -3.98 10.54 3.42
N GLY A 55 -3.06 10.15 2.52
CA GLY A 55 -1.64 10.19 2.78
C GLY A 55 -0.86 9.07 2.10
N HIS A 56 0.36 8.88 2.57
CA HIS A 56 1.29 7.88 2.07
C HIS A 56 2.00 7.19 3.24
N GLN A 57 2.28 5.91 3.09
CA GLN A 57 3.08 5.14 4.03
C GLN A 57 4.35 4.66 3.34
N ALA A 58 5.53 4.99 3.88
CA ALA A 58 6.79 4.40 3.42
C ALA A 58 6.76 2.87 3.64
N THR A 59 7.19 2.10 2.64
CA THR A 59 7.10 0.61 2.70
C THR A 59 8.23 -0.05 3.47
N GLY A 60 9.17 0.73 4.02
CA GLY A 60 10.33 0.21 4.74
C GLY A 60 11.37 -0.48 3.83
N GLY A 61 11.30 -0.26 2.52
CA GLY A 61 12.20 -0.85 1.54
C GLY A 61 12.16 -0.14 0.19
N LYS A 62 12.69 -0.78 -0.85
CA LYS A 62 12.77 -0.24 -2.22
C LYS A 62 11.98 -1.09 -3.20
N THR A 63 11.31 -0.43 -4.14
CA THR A 63 10.53 -1.06 -5.22
C THR A 63 9.44 -1.98 -4.66
N PRO A 64 8.42 -1.44 -3.95
CA PRO A 64 7.28 -2.20 -3.45
C PRO A 64 6.43 -2.74 -4.61
N ARG A 65 6.85 -3.89 -5.14
CA ARG A 65 6.25 -4.49 -6.34
C ARG A 65 4.91 -5.14 -6.05
N ASN A 66 4.74 -5.61 -4.82
CA ASN A 66 3.48 -6.17 -4.37
C ASN A 66 3.22 -5.78 -2.93
N PHE A 67 1.95 -5.72 -2.58
CA PHE A 67 1.53 -5.82 -1.21
C PHE A 67 0.20 -6.58 -1.17
N ASN A 68 -0.17 -7.11 -0.01
CA ASN A 68 -1.46 -7.75 0.16
C ASN A 68 -2.01 -7.50 1.56
N ILE A 69 -3.34 -7.51 1.65
CA ILE A 69 -4.05 -7.35 2.92
C ILE A 69 -4.43 -8.76 3.38
N GLU A 70 -4.10 -9.08 4.63
CA GLU A 70 -4.49 -10.33 5.26
C GLU A 70 -6.03 -10.39 5.38
N PRO A 71 -6.68 -11.56 5.21
CA PRO A 71 -8.15 -11.64 5.07
C PRO A 71 -8.97 -10.93 6.15
N SER A 72 -8.50 -10.85 7.41
CA SER A 72 -9.21 -10.11 8.46
C SER A 72 -9.18 -8.59 8.29
N GLY A 73 -8.33 -8.07 7.41
CA GLY A 73 -8.11 -6.64 7.21
C GLY A 73 -7.18 -6.01 8.25
N ARG A 74 -6.73 -6.75 9.26
CA ARG A 74 -5.92 -6.16 10.35
C ARG A 74 -4.48 -5.87 9.97
N TYR A 75 -3.96 -6.56 8.95
CA TYR A 75 -2.57 -6.43 8.53
C TYR A 75 -2.42 -6.28 7.02
N LEU A 76 -1.40 -5.51 6.64
CA LEU A 76 -0.92 -5.36 5.28
C LEU A 76 0.55 -5.77 5.23
N LEU A 77 0.93 -6.59 4.26
CA LEU A 77 2.32 -6.97 4.02
C LEU A 77 2.79 -6.34 2.72
N ALA A 78 3.89 -5.59 2.75
CA ALA A 78 4.53 -4.98 1.58
C ALA A 78 5.81 -5.74 1.21
N ALA A 79 5.89 -6.21 -0.04
CA ALA A 79 7.04 -6.89 -0.60
C ALA A 79 7.90 -5.90 -1.40
N ASN A 80 9.09 -5.60 -0.88
CA ASN A 80 10.03 -4.67 -1.46
C ASN A 80 11.10 -5.42 -2.26
N GLN A 81 10.95 -5.42 -3.59
CA GLN A 81 11.73 -6.26 -4.49
C GLN A 81 13.24 -5.99 -4.36
N ASP A 82 13.64 -4.73 -4.42
CA ASP A 82 15.06 -4.39 -4.62
C ASP A 82 15.82 -4.29 -3.30
N SER A 83 15.13 -4.08 -2.18
CA SER A 83 15.73 -4.18 -0.84
C SER A 83 15.71 -5.60 -0.29
N GLY A 84 14.94 -6.53 -0.87
CA GLY A 84 14.92 -7.92 -0.43
C GLY A 84 14.26 -8.13 0.94
N ASN A 85 13.16 -7.42 1.22
CA ASN A 85 12.44 -7.60 2.47
C ASN A 85 10.91 -7.57 2.29
N ILE A 86 10.22 -8.13 3.29
CA ILE A 86 8.78 -7.98 3.46
C ILE A 86 8.56 -7.25 4.79
N VAL A 87 7.76 -6.19 4.75
CA VAL A 87 7.41 -5.38 5.93
C VAL A 87 5.92 -5.55 6.20
N ALA A 88 5.57 -5.84 7.46
CA ALA A 88 4.19 -5.94 7.91
C ALA A 88 3.75 -4.66 8.61
N PHE A 89 2.51 -4.25 8.34
CA PHE A 89 1.86 -3.08 8.92
C PHE A 89 0.54 -3.50 9.57
N ALA A 90 0.26 -3.00 10.77
CA ALA A 90 -1.09 -2.99 11.32
C ALA A 90 -1.90 -1.89 10.62
N ILE A 91 -3.17 -2.19 10.31
CA ILE A 91 -4.09 -1.24 9.69
C ILE A 91 -5.03 -0.65 10.75
N ASP A 92 -5.13 0.67 10.80
CA ASP A 92 -6.25 1.34 11.48
C ASP A 92 -7.49 1.23 10.59
N GLY A 93 -8.45 0.38 10.98
CA GLY A 93 -9.66 0.12 10.21
C GLY A 93 -10.62 1.30 10.07
N GLU A 94 -10.44 2.36 10.86
CA GLU A 94 -11.27 3.57 10.82
C GLU A 94 -10.56 4.75 10.14
N LYS A 95 -9.23 4.79 10.16
CA LYS A 95 -8.44 5.87 9.54
C LYS A 95 -7.70 5.46 8.27
N GLY A 96 -7.56 4.17 8.00
CA GLY A 96 -6.78 3.64 6.89
C GLY A 96 -5.27 3.82 7.04
N THR A 97 -4.80 4.35 8.17
CA THR A 97 -3.37 4.55 8.45
C THR A 97 -2.68 3.23 8.76
N LEU A 98 -1.37 3.18 8.50
CA LEU A 98 -0.55 1.98 8.64
C LEU A 98 0.51 2.21 9.72
N THR A 99 0.81 1.18 10.52
CA THR A 99 1.90 1.21 11.50
C THR A 99 2.76 -0.02 11.33
N GLU A 100 4.05 0.15 11.06
CA GLU A 100 4.98 -0.97 10.92
C GLU A 100 5.01 -1.81 12.21
N THR A 101 4.93 -3.13 12.08
CA THR A 101 4.96 -4.06 13.22
C THR A 101 6.14 -5.01 13.19
N SER A 102 6.57 -5.44 12.00
CA SER A 102 7.69 -6.36 11.86
C SER A 102 8.22 -6.36 10.42
N ARG A 103 9.40 -6.95 10.24
CA ARG A 103 10.04 -7.12 8.95
C ARG A 103 10.82 -8.43 8.90
N ILE A 104 10.91 -9.01 7.71
CA ILE A 104 11.74 -10.18 7.42
C ILE A 104 12.52 -9.97 6.12
N GLU A 105 13.71 -10.57 6.06
CA GLU A 105 14.50 -10.60 4.84
C GLU A 105 14.06 -11.76 3.95
N VAL A 106 13.77 -11.46 2.69
CA VAL A 106 13.36 -12.42 1.66
C VAL A 106 13.94 -11.93 0.35
N ALA A 107 14.69 -12.76 -0.36
CA ALA A 107 15.29 -12.34 -1.62
C ALA A 107 14.21 -12.00 -2.67
N LYS A 108 14.24 -10.76 -3.18
CA LYS A 108 13.41 -10.26 -4.30
C LYS A 108 11.93 -10.68 -4.23
N PRO A 109 11.18 -10.32 -3.17
CA PRO A 109 9.79 -10.69 -3.04
C PRO A 109 8.95 -9.82 -3.98
N VAL A 110 8.13 -10.46 -4.81
CA VAL A 110 7.35 -9.77 -5.87
C VAL A 110 5.87 -10.14 -5.91
N CYS A 111 5.45 -11.09 -5.08
CA CYS A 111 4.05 -11.54 -5.02
C CYS A 111 3.76 -12.10 -3.63
N LEU A 112 2.71 -11.61 -2.99
CA LEU A 112 2.21 -12.09 -1.71
C LEU A 112 0.81 -12.65 -1.89
N ARG A 113 0.57 -13.85 -1.38
CA ARG A 113 -0.74 -14.50 -1.38
C ARG A 113 -0.96 -15.14 -0.01
N PHE A 114 -2.18 -15.02 0.49
CA PHE A 114 -2.64 -15.77 1.63
C PHE A 114 -3.30 -17.05 1.12
N ALA A 115 -2.99 -18.17 1.76
CA ALA A 115 -3.72 -19.41 1.50
C ALA A 115 -5.18 -19.26 1.92
N LYS A 116 -6.05 -20.03 1.29
CA LYS A 116 -7.46 -20.14 1.68
C LYS A 116 -7.61 -21.08 2.88
#